data_AF-A0A965J5Y7-F1
#
_entry.id   AF-A0A965J5Y7-F1
#
_cell.length_a   1.000
_cell.length_b   1.000
_cell.length_c   1.000
_cell.angle_alpha   90.00
_cell.angle_beta   90.00
_cell.angle_gamma   90.00
#
_symmetry.space_group_name_H-M   'P 1'
#
loop_
_entity.id
_entity.type
_entity.pdbx_description
1 polymer ?
#
loop_
_entity_poly.entity_id
_entity_poly.type
_entity_poly.pdbx_seq_one_letter_code
_entity_poly.pdbx_strand_id
1 'polypeptide(L)'
;MKKSKFNKFNKLKPFFSSSILLQHQLGKIEGFDQYFNEEAKKRKIPSYGLETMEYQLKTVNTISIEEQAKMLMESLGTEMTEYYKMLDLYLADDLNGLSEAMNNSEMSTDSFTENFLNQRNKNWIPEIEKLITKEKTFIAVGAGHLPGEFGVIELLRNKGYSVESVK
;
A
#
# COMPACT_ATOMS: atom_id res chain seq x y z
N MET A 1 12.79 13.98 24.22
CA MET A 1 11.95 14.49 23.11
C MET A 1 11.22 15.76 23.53
N LYS A 2 11.19 16.83 22.71
CA LYS A 2 10.41 18.05 23.02
C LYS A 2 8.90 17.72 23.07
N LYS A 3 8.19 18.12 24.14
CA LYS A 3 6.74 17.88 24.37
C LYS A 3 5.85 18.16 23.14
N SER A 4 6.21 19.14 22.32
CA SER A 4 5.51 19.51 21.08
C SER A 4 5.49 18.42 20.00
N LYS A 5 6.55 17.60 19.87
CA LYS A 5 6.57 16.49 18.89
C LYS A 5 5.65 15.36 19.34
N PHE A 6 5.62 15.06 20.64
CA PHE A 6 4.77 14.01 21.21
C PHE A 6 3.27 14.30 21.05
N ASN A 7 2.86 15.57 21.19
CA ASN A 7 1.45 15.97 20.99
C ASN A 7 0.91 15.76 19.56
N LYS A 8 1.77 15.67 18.53
CA LYS A 8 1.32 15.32 17.17
C LYS A 8 1.00 13.83 17.06
N PHE A 9 1.76 12.97 17.74
CA PHE A 9 1.55 11.52 17.75
C PHE A 9 0.28 11.11 18.52
N ASN A 10 -0.08 11.83 19.59
CA ASN A 10 -1.30 11.55 20.36
C ASN A 10 -2.62 11.72 19.58
N LYS A 11 -2.60 12.32 18.39
CA LYS A 11 -3.78 12.45 17.51
C LYS A 11 -3.78 11.46 16.34
N LEU A 12 -2.67 10.75 16.12
CA LEU A 12 -2.56 9.73 15.09
C LEU A 12 -3.03 8.40 15.65
N LYS A 13 -3.82 7.66 14.85
CA LYS A 13 -4.18 6.29 15.21
C LYS A 13 -2.92 5.41 15.24
N PRO A 14 -2.89 4.33 16.06
CA PRO A 14 -1.70 3.49 16.17
C PRO A 14 -1.22 2.93 14.83
N PHE A 15 -2.16 2.58 13.92
CA PHE A 15 -1.85 2.14 12.55
C PHE A 15 -0.96 3.12 11.77
N PHE A 16 -1.24 4.43 11.84
CA PHE A 16 -0.40 5.42 11.15
C PHE A 16 0.92 5.68 11.89
N SER A 17 0.96 5.39 13.19
CA SER A 17 2.17 5.54 13.99
C SER A 17 3.21 4.47 13.64
N SER A 18 2.80 3.23 13.36
CA SER A 18 3.72 2.17 12.90
C SER A 18 4.34 2.52 11.55
N SER A 19 3.57 3.10 10.62
CA SER A 19 4.10 3.59 9.35
C SER A 19 5.16 4.70 9.52
N ILE A 20 4.98 5.61 10.48
CA ILE A 20 5.98 6.66 10.78
C ILE A 20 7.23 6.05 11.43
N LEU A 21 7.06 5.06 12.31
CA LEU A 21 8.17 4.33 12.92
C LEU A 21 9.03 3.64 11.85
N LEU A 22 8.39 2.94 10.92
CA LEU A 22 9.06 2.28 9.80
C LEU A 22 9.87 3.28 8.96
N GLN A 23 9.25 4.42 8.58
CA GLN A 23 9.95 5.48 7.86
C GLN A 23 11.15 6.03 8.65
N HIS A 24 11.03 6.15 9.97
CA HIS A 24 12.14 6.58 10.82
C HIS A 24 13.28 5.55 10.84
N GLN A 25 12.96 4.25 10.94
CA GLN A 25 13.96 3.16 10.93
C GLN A 25 14.69 3.08 9.58
N LEU A 26 13.96 3.28 8.48
CA LEU A 26 14.50 3.28 7.13
C LEU A 26 15.30 4.54 6.76
N GLY A 27 15.12 5.62 7.51
CA GLY A 27 15.72 6.92 7.20
C GLY A 27 14.98 7.66 6.08
N LYS A 28 15.66 8.60 5.43
CA LYS A 28 15.05 9.43 4.39
C LYS A 28 14.87 8.62 3.10
N ILE A 29 13.67 8.09 2.89
CA ILE A 29 13.25 7.45 1.65
C ILE A 29 12.28 8.38 0.91
N GLU A 30 12.47 8.53 -0.39
CA GLU A 30 11.49 9.15 -1.28
C GLU A 30 10.51 8.07 -1.76
N GLY A 31 9.22 8.26 -1.48
CA GLY A 31 8.19 7.32 -1.94
C GLY A 31 7.90 7.52 -3.44
N PHE A 32 7.77 6.42 -4.18
CA PHE A 32 7.44 6.47 -5.62
C PHE A 32 6.15 7.24 -5.91
N ASP A 33 5.12 7.14 -5.06
CA ASP A 33 3.89 7.92 -5.18
C ASP A 33 4.15 9.44 -5.18
N GLN A 34 5.02 9.90 -4.29
CA GLN A 34 5.40 11.32 -4.23
C GLN A 34 6.20 11.71 -5.47
N TYR A 35 7.20 10.90 -5.83
CA TYR A 35 8.02 11.12 -7.01
C TYR A 35 7.17 11.25 -8.28
N PHE A 36 6.26 10.31 -8.54
CA PHE A 36 5.40 10.33 -9.72
C PHE A 36 4.41 11.49 -9.69
N ASN A 37 3.89 11.86 -8.52
CA ASN A 37 3.00 13.02 -8.39
C ASN A 37 3.75 14.33 -8.71
N GLU A 38 4.99 14.47 -8.24
CA GLU A 38 5.83 15.64 -8.53
C GLU A 38 6.22 15.69 -10.01
N GLU A 39 6.58 14.57 -10.63
CA GLU A 39 6.86 14.49 -12.06
C GLU A 39 5.64 14.81 -12.92
N ALA A 40 4.45 14.29 -12.56
CA ALA A 40 3.20 14.61 -13.25
C ALA A 40 2.90 16.11 -13.19
N LYS A 41 3.09 16.75 -12.02
CA LYS A 41 2.92 18.20 -11.85
C LYS A 41 3.89 19.00 -12.73
N LYS A 42 5.19 18.65 -12.72
CA LYS A 42 6.20 19.33 -13.56
C LYS A 42 5.85 19.25 -15.04
N ARG A 43 5.35 18.09 -15.49
CA ARG A 43 4.98 17.82 -16.89
C ARG A 43 3.55 18.24 -17.25
N LYS A 44 2.78 18.76 -16.28
CA LYS A 44 1.36 19.13 -16.44
C LYS A 44 0.49 17.96 -16.91
N ILE A 45 0.83 16.74 -16.49
CA ILE A 45 0.02 15.54 -16.73
C ILE A 45 -1.07 15.48 -15.66
N PRO A 46 -2.36 15.33 -16.05
CA PRO A 46 -3.45 15.15 -15.08
C PRO A 46 -3.20 13.93 -14.18
N SER A 47 -3.34 14.12 -12.87
CA SER A 47 -3.19 13.06 -11.87
C SER A 47 -4.51 12.78 -11.17
N TYR A 48 -4.85 11.52 -11.01
CA TYR A 48 -6.08 11.07 -10.34
C TYR A 48 -5.72 10.07 -9.22
N GLY A 49 -6.49 10.09 -8.13
CA GLY A 49 -6.40 9.05 -7.11
C GLY A 49 -7.38 7.92 -7.42
N LEU A 50 -6.98 6.67 -7.18
CA LEU A 50 -7.88 5.52 -7.28
C LEU A 50 -8.85 5.42 -6.09
N GLU A 51 -8.58 6.15 -5.00
CA GLU A 51 -9.44 6.28 -3.83
C GLU A 51 -9.24 7.63 -3.14
N THR A 52 -10.09 7.93 -2.16
CA THR A 52 -9.96 9.14 -1.33
C THR A 52 -9.25 8.83 -0.01
N MET A 53 -8.62 9.85 0.57
CA MET A 53 -8.06 9.77 1.93
C MET A 53 -9.13 9.36 2.96
N GLU A 54 -10.37 9.86 2.80
CA GLU A 54 -11.49 9.51 3.68
C GLU A 54 -11.83 8.03 3.59
N TYR A 55 -11.83 7.45 2.38
CA TYR A 55 -12.06 6.02 2.19
C TYR A 55 -10.98 5.20 2.90
N GLN A 56 -9.71 5.53 2.70
CA GLN A 56 -8.59 4.83 3.36
C GLN A 56 -8.70 4.93 4.90
N LEU A 57 -9.06 6.09 5.44
CA LEU A 57 -9.29 6.25 6.88
C LEU A 57 -10.45 5.39 7.39
N LYS A 58 -11.55 5.28 6.62
CA LYS A 58 -12.66 4.38 6.96
C LYS A 58 -12.23 2.92 6.96
N THR A 59 -11.40 2.50 6.01
CA THR A 59 -10.86 1.13 5.98
C THR A 59 -9.95 0.87 7.17
N VAL A 60 -9.08 1.80 7.57
CA VAL A 60 -8.29 1.66 8.81
C VAL A 60 -9.18 1.61 10.06
N ASN A 61 -10.35 2.25 10.04
CA ASN A 61 -11.31 2.23 11.14
C ASN A 61 -12.05 0.89 11.28
N THR A 62 -11.96 -0.02 10.32
CA THR A 62 -12.53 -1.38 10.48
C THR A 62 -11.66 -2.25 11.40
N ILE A 63 -10.43 -1.82 11.67
CA ILE A 63 -9.49 -2.47 12.59
C ILE A 63 -9.70 -1.86 13.97
N SER A 64 -9.91 -2.69 14.99
CA SER A 64 -10.10 -2.21 16.36
C SER A 64 -8.88 -1.41 16.84
N ILE A 65 -9.07 -0.47 17.77
CA ILE A 65 -7.94 0.31 18.31
C ILE A 65 -6.95 -0.60 19.03
N GLU A 66 -7.46 -1.66 19.66
CA GLU A 66 -6.69 -2.71 20.34
C GLU A 66 -5.79 -3.47 19.36
N GLU A 67 -6.31 -3.91 18.22
CA GLU A 67 -5.51 -4.53 17.16
C GLU A 67 -4.50 -3.56 16.58
N GLN A 68 -4.89 -2.31 16.30
CA GLN A 68 -3.95 -1.29 15.82
C GLN A 68 -2.80 -1.05 16.82
N ALA A 69 -3.11 -1.05 18.12
CA ALA A 69 -2.10 -0.89 19.17
C ALA A 69 -1.19 -2.12 19.25
N LYS A 70 -1.73 -3.34 19.08
CA LYS A 70 -0.94 -4.57 19.01
C LYS A 70 0.03 -4.53 17.83
N MET A 71 -0.43 -4.17 16.63
CA MET A 71 0.43 -4.00 15.45
C MET A 71 1.56 -2.99 15.69
N LEU A 72 1.26 -1.86 16.35
CA LEU A 72 2.28 -0.88 16.72
C LEU A 72 3.30 -1.46 17.70
N MET A 73 2.86 -2.18 18.73
CA MET A 73 3.73 -2.79 19.73
C MET A 73 4.65 -3.85 19.12
N GLU A 74 4.11 -4.66 18.20
CA GLU A 74 4.90 -5.65 17.44
C GLU A 74 5.98 -4.94 16.62
N SER A 75 5.62 -3.86 15.89
CA SER A 75 6.57 -3.10 15.06
C SER A 75 7.73 -2.45 15.84
N LEU A 76 7.59 -2.22 17.15
CA LEU A 76 8.65 -1.64 17.98
C LEU A 76 9.78 -2.62 18.30
N GLY A 77 9.52 -3.93 18.20
CA GLY A 77 10.50 -4.99 18.49
C GLY A 77 10.98 -5.76 17.26
N THR A 78 10.40 -5.50 16.09
CA THR A 78 10.72 -6.25 14.86
C THR A 78 12.05 -5.76 14.26
N GLU A 79 12.96 -6.71 14.02
CA GLU A 79 14.15 -6.49 13.21
C GLU A 79 13.75 -6.22 11.75
N MET A 80 14.50 -5.36 11.05
CA MET A 80 14.22 -4.98 9.66
C MET A 80 14.43 -6.13 8.64
N THR A 81 14.77 -7.33 9.10
CA THR A 81 15.03 -8.52 8.27
C THR A 81 13.87 -8.85 7.35
N GLU A 82 12.62 -8.86 7.85
CA GLU A 82 11.47 -9.19 7.00
C GLU A 82 11.23 -8.11 5.94
N TYR A 83 11.43 -6.84 6.29
CA TYR A 83 11.39 -5.74 5.32
C TYR A 83 12.42 -5.93 4.21
N TYR A 84 13.69 -6.22 4.55
CA TYR A 84 14.74 -6.40 3.55
C TYR A 84 14.51 -7.63 2.68
N LYS A 85 13.99 -8.71 3.24
CA LYS A 85 13.56 -9.88 2.47
C LYS A 85 12.46 -9.54 1.46
N MET A 86 11.46 -8.78 1.86
CA MET A 86 10.43 -8.28 0.92
C MET A 86 11.01 -7.33 -0.14
N LEU A 87 11.99 -6.50 0.24
CA LEU A 87 12.68 -5.62 -0.70
C LEU A 87 13.47 -6.42 -1.74
N ASP A 88 14.19 -7.46 -1.34
CA ASP A 88 14.93 -8.34 -2.25
C ASP A 88 13.99 -9.02 -3.25
N LEU A 89 12.83 -9.51 -2.79
CA LEU A 89 11.79 -10.08 -3.65
C LEU A 89 11.22 -9.04 -4.63
N TYR A 90 10.94 -7.82 -4.15
CA TYR A 90 10.48 -6.72 -5.00
C TYR A 90 11.50 -6.36 -6.08
N LEU A 91 12.79 -6.28 -5.74
CA LEU A 91 13.86 -5.97 -6.69
C LEU A 91 14.18 -7.11 -7.67
N ALA A 92 13.78 -8.34 -7.33
CA ALA A 92 13.92 -9.52 -8.18
C ALA A 92 12.71 -9.76 -9.10
N ASP A 93 11.72 -8.85 -9.12
CA ASP A 93 10.44 -8.99 -9.80
C ASP A 93 9.64 -10.25 -9.37
N ASP A 94 9.89 -10.77 -8.15
CA ASP A 94 9.22 -11.97 -7.63
C ASP A 94 7.91 -11.61 -6.93
N LEU A 95 6.87 -11.37 -7.74
CA LEU A 95 5.52 -11.09 -7.24
C LEU A 95 4.91 -12.24 -6.42
N ASN A 96 5.27 -13.49 -6.72
CA ASN A 96 4.76 -14.65 -5.99
C ASN A 96 5.39 -14.73 -4.60
N GLY A 97 6.72 -14.64 -4.53
CA GLY A 97 7.45 -14.59 -3.27
C GLY A 97 7.02 -13.39 -2.42
N LEU A 98 6.80 -12.22 -3.04
CA LEU A 98 6.27 -11.05 -2.34
C LEU A 98 4.87 -11.31 -1.75
N SER A 99 3.97 -11.95 -2.52
CA SER A 99 2.65 -12.33 -2.04
C SER A 99 2.72 -13.29 -0.86
N GLU A 100 3.60 -14.30 -0.93
CA GLU A 100 3.78 -15.27 0.15
C GLU A 100 4.36 -14.60 1.41
N ALA A 101 5.38 -13.75 1.26
CA ALA A 101 5.98 -13.02 2.38
C ALA A 101 4.94 -12.11 3.07
N MET A 102 4.08 -11.44 2.29
CA MET A 102 3.00 -10.61 2.84
C MET A 102 1.97 -11.42 3.62
N ASN A 103 1.54 -12.58 3.09
CA ASN A 103 0.54 -13.45 3.70
C ASN A 103 1.07 -14.21 4.93
N ASN A 104 2.38 -14.37 5.04
CA ASN A 104 3.04 -15.02 6.18
C ASN A 104 3.57 -14.02 7.22
N SER A 105 3.37 -12.72 7.01
CA SER A 105 3.84 -11.69 7.94
C SER A 105 3.04 -11.73 9.24
N GLU A 106 3.66 -11.47 10.38
CA GLU A 106 2.93 -11.42 11.67
C GLU A 106 1.86 -10.31 11.70
N MET A 107 1.96 -9.34 10.78
CA MET A 107 0.97 -8.28 10.58
C MET A 107 -0.25 -8.70 9.76
N SER A 108 -0.22 -9.85 9.07
CA SER A 108 -1.38 -10.37 8.37
C SER A 108 -2.25 -11.18 9.32
N THR A 109 -3.33 -10.57 9.81
CA THR A 109 -4.50 -11.35 10.20
C THR A 109 -5.29 -11.66 8.92
N ASP A 110 -5.88 -12.86 8.83
CA ASP A 110 -6.71 -13.27 7.67
C ASP A 110 -7.78 -12.20 7.36
N SER A 111 -8.36 -11.59 8.40
CA SER A 111 -9.36 -10.52 8.27
C SER A 111 -8.80 -9.18 7.76
N PHE A 112 -7.53 -8.87 8.03
CA PHE A 112 -6.88 -7.60 7.67
C PHE A 112 -6.42 -7.61 6.21
N THR A 113 -5.67 -8.64 5.78
CA THR A 113 -5.15 -8.72 4.41
C THR A 113 -6.27 -8.96 3.40
N GLU A 114 -7.23 -9.83 3.71
CA GLU A 114 -8.34 -10.11 2.79
C GLU A 114 -9.31 -8.94 2.63
N ASN A 115 -9.60 -8.15 3.67
CA ASN A 115 -10.56 -7.06 3.52
C ASN A 115 -9.92 -5.74 3.11
N PHE A 116 -8.71 -5.43 3.61
CA PHE A 116 -8.11 -4.13 3.39
C PHE A 116 -7.68 -3.95 1.92
N LEU A 117 -6.93 -4.91 1.35
CA LEU A 117 -6.43 -4.79 -0.01
C LEU A 117 -7.46 -5.21 -1.05
N ASN A 118 -8.14 -6.35 -0.86
CA ASN A 118 -9.01 -6.89 -1.91
C ASN A 118 -10.22 -5.98 -2.17
N GLN A 119 -10.80 -5.37 -1.13
CA GLN A 119 -11.93 -4.46 -1.33
C GLN A 119 -11.49 -3.15 -2.02
N ARG A 120 -10.30 -2.64 -1.69
CA ARG A 120 -9.69 -1.50 -2.39
C ARG A 120 -9.47 -1.84 -3.86
N ASN A 121 -8.85 -2.98 -4.14
CA ASN A 121 -8.61 -3.45 -5.51
C ASN A 121 -9.92 -3.54 -6.29
N LYS A 122 -10.95 -4.21 -5.75
CA LYS A 122 -12.28 -4.31 -6.38
C LYS A 122 -12.89 -2.94 -6.69
N ASN A 123 -12.73 -1.97 -5.78
CA ASN A 123 -13.24 -0.61 -5.96
C ASN A 123 -12.40 0.21 -6.96
N TRP A 124 -11.11 -0.10 -7.11
CA TRP A 124 -10.24 0.58 -8.07
C TRP A 124 -10.51 0.16 -9.50
N ILE A 125 -10.91 -1.10 -9.76
CA ILE A 125 -11.10 -1.59 -11.14
C ILE A 125 -12.04 -0.69 -11.96
N PRO A 126 -13.24 -0.30 -11.50
CA PRO A 126 -14.10 0.61 -12.28
C PRO A 126 -13.45 1.96 -12.58
N GLU A 127 -12.70 2.54 -11.63
CA GLU A 127 -11.99 3.80 -11.84
C GLU A 127 -10.83 3.65 -12.82
N ILE A 128 -10.10 2.51 -12.76
CA ILE A 128 -9.07 2.15 -13.72
C ILE A 128 -9.68 2.02 -15.12
N GLU A 129 -10.75 1.24 -15.29
CA GLU A 129 -11.43 1.04 -16.57
C GLU A 129 -11.86 2.38 -17.19
N LYS A 130 -12.44 3.27 -16.39
CA LYS A 130 -12.86 4.61 -16.81
C LYS A 130 -11.69 5.47 -17.31
N LEU A 131 -10.51 5.36 -16.71
CA LEU A 131 -9.33 6.12 -17.12
C LEU A 131 -8.68 5.53 -18.37
N ILE A 132 -8.43 4.21 -18.38
CA ILE A 132 -7.72 3.54 -19.49
C ILE A 132 -8.52 3.53 -20.79
N THR A 133 -9.85 3.54 -20.73
CA THR A 133 -10.72 3.61 -21.92
C THR A 133 -10.74 5.01 -22.55
N LYS A 134 -10.42 6.04 -21.77
CA LYS A 134 -10.40 7.43 -22.21
C LYS A 134 -9.05 7.83 -22.79
N GLU A 135 -7.96 7.44 -22.13
CA GLU A 135 -6.61 7.83 -22.51
C GLU A 135 -5.54 6.85 -22.02
N LYS A 136 -4.37 6.88 -22.66
CA LYS A 136 -3.20 6.12 -22.20
C LYS A 136 -2.85 6.56 -20.79
N THR A 137 -2.97 5.65 -19.84
CA THR A 137 -2.87 5.95 -18.40
C THR A 137 -1.70 5.19 -17.79
N PHE A 138 -0.85 5.89 -17.06
CA PHE A 138 0.13 5.29 -16.16
C PHE A 138 -0.50 5.17 -14.77
N ILE A 139 -0.44 3.99 -14.15
CA ILE A 139 -1.05 3.69 -12.86
C ILE A 139 0.04 3.22 -11.91
N ALA A 140 0.27 3.97 -10.83
CA ALA A 140 1.20 3.62 -9.76
C ALA A 140 0.43 3.14 -8.53
N VAL A 141 0.74 1.94 -8.06
CA VAL A 141 0.19 1.33 -6.84
C VAL A 141 1.29 0.56 -6.11
N GLY A 142 1.12 0.34 -4.81
CA GLY A 142 2.04 -0.52 -4.05
C GLY A 142 2.00 -1.97 -4.56
N ALA A 143 3.15 -2.65 -4.58
CA ALA A 143 3.30 -3.99 -5.16
C ALA A 143 2.35 -5.03 -4.54
N GLY A 144 1.99 -4.87 -3.26
CA GLY A 144 1.02 -5.72 -2.59
C GLY A 144 -0.40 -5.71 -3.17
N HIS A 145 -0.72 -4.73 -4.04
CA HIS A 145 -2.01 -4.68 -4.75
C HIS A 145 -2.05 -5.54 -6.01
N LEU A 146 -0.92 -6.06 -6.48
CA LEU A 146 -0.80 -6.71 -7.79
C LEU A 146 -1.12 -8.22 -7.78
N PRO A 147 -0.60 -9.04 -6.86
CA PRO A 147 -0.76 -10.49 -6.91
C PRO A 147 -2.08 -10.99 -6.30
N GLY A 148 -2.38 -12.27 -6.53
CA GLY A 148 -3.53 -12.98 -5.93
C GLY A 148 -4.83 -12.89 -6.74
N GLU A 149 -5.82 -13.68 -6.35
CA GLU A 149 -7.15 -13.76 -7.01
C GLU A 149 -7.85 -12.40 -7.08
N PHE A 150 -7.68 -11.58 -6.04
CA PHE A 150 -8.22 -10.22 -5.95
C PHE A 150 -7.16 -9.15 -6.20
N GLY A 151 -5.99 -9.52 -6.73
CA GLY A 151 -4.98 -8.60 -7.19
C GLY A 151 -5.44 -7.83 -8.42
N VAL A 152 -4.95 -6.60 -8.61
CA VAL A 152 -5.33 -5.74 -9.75
C VAL A 152 -5.07 -6.44 -11.10
N ILE A 153 -3.99 -7.22 -11.20
CA ILE A 153 -3.66 -7.97 -12.43
C ILE A 153 -4.78 -8.95 -12.78
N GLU A 154 -5.18 -9.78 -11.82
CA GLU A 154 -6.16 -10.84 -12.06
C GLU A 154 -7.56 -10.27 -12.26
N LEU A 155 -7.92 -9.24 -11.49
CA LEU A 155 -9.18 -8.55 -11.67
C LEU A 155 -9.31 -7.88 -13.05
N LEU A 156 -8.24 -7.31 -13.60
CA LEU A 156 -8.23 -6.78 -14.97
C LEU A 156 -8.31 -7.90 -16.02
N ARG A 157 -7.62 -9.03 -15.83
CA ARG A 157 -7.74 -10.19 -16.71
C ARG A 157 -9.16 -10.74 -16.75
N ASN A 158 -9.82 -10.83 -15.60
CA ASN A 158 -11.23 -11.23 -15.48
C ASN A 158 -12.20 -10.27 -16.19
N LYS A 159 -11.79 -9.03 -16.43
CA LYS A 159 -12.53 -8.05 -17.25
C LYS A 159 -12.24 -8.16 -18.75
N GLY A 160 -11.36 -9.06 -19.16
CA GLY A 160 -10.99 -9.28 -20.57
C GLY A 160 -9.79 -8.47 -21.04
N TYR A 161 -9.07 -7.77 -20.14
CA TYR A 161 -7.85 -7.06 -20.53
C TYR A 161 -6.66 -8.02 -20.62
N SER A 162 -5.81 -7.81 -21.61
CA SER A 162 -4.48 -8.43 -21.67
C SER A 162 -3.52 -7.67 -20.76
N VAL A 163 -2.92 -8.38 -19.80
CA VAL A 163 -1.98 -7.80 -18.83
C VAL A 163 -0.66 -8.54 -18.94
N GLU A 164 0.35 -7.83 -19.45
CA GLU A 164 1.69 -8.33 -19.75
C GLU A 164 2.73 -7.59 -18.90
N SER A 165 3.76 -8.30 -18.46
CA SER A 165 4.92 -7.64 -17.87
C SER A 165 5.71 -6.93 -18.96
N VAL A 166 6.21 -5.75 -18.63
CA VAL A 166 7.16 -4.99 -19.46
C VAL A 166 8.56 -5.18 -18.88
N LYS A 167 9.55 -5.39 -19.75
CA LYS A 167 10.96 -5.48 -19.39
C LYS A 167 11.71 -4.24 -19.87
#